data_AF-A0A8S0TJX1-F1
#
_entry.id   AF-A0A8S0TJX1-F1
#
_cell.length_a   1.000
_cell.length_b   1.000
_cell.length_c   1.000
_cell.angle_alpha   90.00
_cell.angle_beta   90.00
_cell.angle_gamma   90.00
#
_symmetry.space_group_name_H-M   'P 1'
#
loop_
_entity.id
_entity.type
_entity.pdbx_description
1 polymer ?
#
loop_
_entity_poly.entity_id
_entity_poly.type
_entity_poly.pdbx_seq_one_letter_code
_entity_poly.pdbx_strand_id
1 'polypeptide(L)'
;LITQDLPEFFEDRLGDWIPHLLELLDVQVKMPDGVTVIEDMKSEICEIASLIVQRYSDAENSKDYIQKFAQHIWNLLVTTSQDIKYDTLVATAIRYLVTVAERPETRPLFQDDNVLNLLCQNVVIPNSTLREADDELFEDDPEEYVKRDIEGSDIDTRRRAACDLVQALCKFQETRLIEVFGQFIGGMLEKYRADAAVHWKLKDLSIFLYSAMAIKGSTRQHGTVSISPHVNIEKFFEDNIVNELVNDTEGLGPNILKADALRYITTFRNHIPIGTIANRLPLVIKHLVSSNAVVRTYASITLEKLLTMRDPLQPKQTAFKSEQFEPLLGDLIQTLFKALDMTGSHENEHIMKTIMRLFSFSKSALIAQFLPVVVPRLTEKLG
;
A
#
# COMPACT_ATOMS: atom_id res chain seq x y z
N LEU A 1 -15.38 26.11 -8.85
CA LEU A 1 -16.74 26.69 -8.70
C LEU A 1 -17.66 25.88 -7.77
N ILE A 2 -17.33 24.63 -7.42
CA ILE A 2 -18.14 23.77 -6.51
C ILE A 2 -17.48 23.68 -5.10
N THR A 3 -16.50 24.51 -4.78
CA THR A 3 -15.73 24.38 -3.53
C THR A 3 -16.48 24.86 -2.27
N GLN A 4 -17.55 25.65 -2.40
CA GLN A 4 -18.36 26.12 -1.27
C GLN A 4 -19.78 25.56 -1.26
N ASP A 5 -20.56 25.77 -2.32
CA ASP A 5 -21.82 25.08 -2.65
C ASP A 5 -22.13 25.33 -4.13
N LEU A 6 -22.84 24.41 -4.80
CA LEU A 6 -23.33 24.61 -6.16
C LEU A 6 -24.41 25.70 -6.10
N PRO A 7 -24.31 26.80 -6.89
CA PRO A 7 -25.37 27.81 -6.90
C PRO A 7 -26.70 27.20 -7.34
N GLU A 8 -27.81 27.66 -6.75
CA GLU A 8 -29.20 27.19 -7.01
C GLU A 8 -29.50 27.03 -8.52
N PHE A 9 -29.05 28.00 -9.32
CA PHE A 9 -29.18 27.98 -10.78
C PHE A 9 -28.57 26.76 -11.51
N PHE A 10 -27.51 26.18 -10.94
CA PHE A 10 -26.88 24.96 -11.45
C PHE A 10 -27.53 23.71 -10.86
N GLU A 11 -27.97 23.76 -9.61
CA GLU A 11 -28.69 22.67 -8.95
C GLU A 11 -30.01 22.36 -9.68
N ASP A 12 -30.81 23.40 -9.95
CA ASP A 12 -32.10 23.30 -10.66
C ASP A 12 -31.96 22.75 -12.08
N ARG A 13 -30.75 22.80 -12.65
CA ARG A 13 -30.47 22.47 -14.05
C ARG A 13 -29.48 21.35 -14.22
N LEU A 14 -29.19 20.59 -13.17
CA LEU A 14 -28.31 19.41 -13.26
C LEU A 14 -28.73 18.46 -14.39
N GLY A 15 -30.03 18.30 -14.61
CA GLY A 15 -30.57 17.48 -15.70
C GLY A 15 -30.18 17.94 -17.11
N ASP A 16 -29.92 19.24 -17.30
CA ASP A 16 -29.48 19.81 -18.58
C ASP A 16 -27.98 19.57 -18.81
N TRP A 17 -27.17 19.65 -17.74
CA TRP A 17 -25.71 19.57 -17.84
C TRP A 17 -25.18 18.14 -17.86
N ILE A 18 -25.79 17.23 -17.08
CA ILE A 18 -25.30 15.86 -16.92
C ILE A 18 -25.19 15.11 -18.25
N PRO A 19 -26.16 15.16 -19.17
CA PRO A 19 -26.02 14.51 -20.48
C PRO A 19 -24.76 14.94 -21.24
N HIS A 20 -24.40 16.23 -21.19
CA HIS A 20 -23.19 16.74 -21.83
C HIS A 20 -21.91 16.26 -21.14
N LEU A 21 -21.91 16.18 -19.80
CA LEU A 21 -20.76 15.63 -19.06
C LEU A 21 -20.54 14.14 -19.37
N LEU A 22 -21.63 13.37 -19.48
CA LEU A 22 -21.57 11.96 -19.87
C LEU A 22 -21.05 11.79 -21.31
N GLU A 23 -21.50 12.62 -22.25
CA GLU A 23 -20.98 12.62 -23.62
C GLU A 23 -19.47 12.91 -23.65
N LEU A 24 -19.01 13.88 -22.86
CA LEU A 24 -17.58 14.23 -22.77
C LEU A 24 -16.72 13.11 -22.15
N LEU A 25 -17.26 12.31 -21.23
CA LEU A 25 -16.57 11.13 -20.69
C LEU A 25 -16.29 10.07 -21.76
N ASP A 26 -17.19 9.95 -22.74
CA ASP A 26 -17.10 8.96 -23.81
C ASP A 26 -16.27 9.42 -25.01
N VAL A 27 -15.86 10.70 -25.05
CA VAL A 27 -15.05 11.25 -26.15
C VAL A 27 -13.77 10.45 -26.34
N GLN A 28 -13.55 9.93 -27.56
CA GLN A 28 -12.32 9.27 -27.96
C GLN A 28 -11.65 10.07 -29.06
N VAL A 29 -10.69 10.90 -28.69
CA VAL A 29 -9.88 11.69 -29.63
C VAL A 29 -8.43 11.36 -29.41
N LYS A 30 -7.74 10.97 -30.50
CA LYS A 30 -6.30 10.73 -30.47
C LYS A 30 -5.57 12.07 -30.47
N MET A 31 -5.03 12.45 -29.31
CA MET A 31 -4.16 13.61 -29.17
C MET A 31 -2.71 13.26 -29.53
N PRO A 32 -1.86 14.25 -29.84
CA PRO A 32 -0.41 14.05 -29.95
C PRO A 32 0.17 13.43 -28.68
N ASP A 33 1.29 12.71 -28.81
CA ASP A 33 1.94 12.09 -27.65
C ASP A 33 2.34 13.14 -26.60
N GLY A 34 2.05 12.82 -25.34
CA GLY A 34 2.31 13.71 -24.20
C GLY A 34 1.23 14.77 -23.93
N VAL A 35 0.20 14.89 -24.78
CA VAL A 35 -0.93 15.79 -24.54
C VAL A 35 -2.04 15.06 -23.81
N THR A 36 -2.39 15.52 -22.60
CA THR A 36 -3.37 14.87 -21.70
C THR A 36 -4.68 15.64 -21.55
N VAL A 37 -4.95 16.66 -22.36
CA VAL A 37 -6.12 17.55 -22.16
C VAL A 37 -7.47 16.81 -22.13
N ILE A 38 -7.60 15.71 -22.87
CA ILE A 38 -8.82 14.88 -22.87
C ILE A 38 -8.90 14.09 -21.56
N GLU A 39 -7.78 13.53 -21.10
CA GLU A 39 -7.67 12.81 -19.84
C GLU A 39 -7.88 13.73 -18.63
N ASP A 40 -7.34 14.95 -18.68
CA ASP A 40 -7.50 15.98 -17.66
C ASP A 40 -8.97 16.41 -17.58
N MET A 41 -9.62 16.67 -18.71
CA MET A 41 -11.05 16.96 -18.78
C MET A 41 -11.89 15.83 -18.18
N LYS A 42 -11.60 14.57 -18.54
CA LYS A 42 -12.32 13.41 -17.99
C LYS A 42 -12.10 13.25 -16.48
N SER A 43 -10.89 13.56 -15.99
CA SER A 43 -10.57 13.56 -14.57
C SER A 43 -11.42 14.59 -13.81
N GLU A 44 -11.51 15.81 -14.34
CA GLU A 44 -12.37 16.85 -13.78
C GLU A 44 -13.85 16.45 -13.76
N ILE A 45 -14.32 15.75 -14.80
CA ILE A 45 -15.70 15.23 -14.81
C ILE A 45 -15.91 14.16 -13.73
N CYS A 46 -14.95 13.26 -13.49
CA CYS A 46 -15.00 12.29 -12.40
C CYS A 46 -15.02 12.96 -11.01
N GLU A 47 -14.29 14.07 -10.84
CA GLU A 47 -14.33 14.88 -9.61
C GLU A 47 -15.69 15.57 -9.43
N ILE A 48 -16.24 16.16 -10.50
CA ILE A 48 -17.60 16.73 -10.49
C ILE A 48 -18.64 15.67 -10.12
N ALA A 49 -18.56 14.47 -10.72
CA ALA A 49 -19.44 13.36 -10.40
C ALA A 49 -19.32 12.94 -8.93
N SER A 50 -18.10 12.93 -8.38
CA SER A 50 -17.85 12.65 -6.97
C SER A 50 -18.50 13.71 -6.08
N LEU A 51 -18.39 14.99 -6.43
CA LEU A 51 -19.04 16.08 -5.69
C LEU A 51 -20.58 15.98 -5.73
N ILE A 52 -21.15 15.58 -6.87
CA ILE A 52 -22.60 15.33 -7.00
C ILE A 52 -23.03 14.24 -6.02
N VAL A 53 -22.30 13.11 -5.96
CA VAL A 53 -22.56 12.04 -5.01
C VAL A 53 -22.44 12.53 -3.56
N GLN A 54 -21.45 13.38 -3.26
CA GLN A 54 -21.17 13.79 -1.89
C GLN A 54 -22.15 14.81 -1.31
N ARG A 55 -22.68 15.70 -2.15
CA ARG A 55 -23.46 16.86 -1.74
C ARG A 55 -24.93 16.83 -2.17
N TYR A 56 -25.23 16.11 -3.24
CA TYR A 56 -26.54 16.12 -3.90
C TYR A 56 -27.15 14.72 -3.99
N SER A 57 -26.73 13.78 -3.12
CA SER A 57 -27.31 12.43 -3.05
C SER A 57 -28.82 12.43 -2.79
N ASP A 58 -29.33 13.48 -2.15
CA ASP A 58 -30.72 13.59 -1.70
C ASP A 58 -31.60 14.42 -2.66
N ALA A 59 -30.99 14.99 -3.72
CA ALA A 59 -31.69 15.79 -4.72
C ALA A 59 -32.61 14.93 -5.62
N GLU A 60 -33.62 15.56 -6.22
CA GLU A 60 -34.52 14.89 -7.15
C GLU A 60 -33.73 14.35 -8.36
N ASN A 61 -33.96 13.09 -8.73
CA ASN A 61 -33.23 12.35 -9.80
C ASN A 61 -31.75 12.03 -9.54
N SER A 62 -31.20 12.33 -8.35
CA SER A 62 -29.79 12.04 -8.00
C SER A 62 -29.39 10.58 -8.28
N LYS A 63 -30.27 9.63 -7.96
CA LYS A 63 -30.04 8.20 -8.17
C LYS A 63 -29.81 7.83 -9.63
N ASP A 64 -30.59 8.40 -10.54
CA ASP A 64 -30.45 8.16 -11.98
C ASP A 64 -29.10 8.72 -12.48
N TYR A 65 -28.74 9.92 -12.03
CA TYR A 65 -27.46 10.53 -12.38
C TYR A 65 -26.27 9.72 -11.87
N ILE A 66 -26.30 9.28 -10.61
CA ILE A 66 -25.24 8.47 -10.02
C ILE A 66 -25.10 7.15 -10.77
N GLN A 67 -26.21 6.49 -11.11
CA GLN A 67 -26.18 5.24 -11.87
C GLN A 67 -25.58 5.45 -13.28
N LYS A 68 -25.93 6.53 -13.96
CA LYS A 68 -25.36 6.88 -15.28
C LYS A 68 -23.87 7.15 -15.18
N PHE A 69 -23.42 8.02 -14.27
CA PHE A 69 -21.99 8.27 -14.07
C PHE A 69 -21.22 6.99 -13.75
N ALA A 70 -21.76 6.15 -12.86
CA ALA A 70 -21.15 4.86 -12.53
C ALA A 70 -20.98 3.96 -13.76
N GLN A 71 -21.98 3.90 -14.65
CA GLN A 71 -21.90 3.12 -15.89
C GLN A 71 -20.82 3.65 -16.84
N HIS A 72 -20.77 4.96 -17.08
CA HIS A 72 -19.78 5.56 -17.98
C HIS A 72 -18.36 5.46 -17.41
N ILE A 73 -18.19 5.73 -16.11
CA ILE A 73 -16.90 5.61 -15.42
C ILE A 73 -16.42 4.16 -15.37
N TRP A 74 -17.33 3.19 -15.20
CA TRP A 74 -16.99 1.79 -15.32
C TRP A 74 -16.43 1.45 -16.71
N ASN A 75 -17.11 1.89 -17.78
CA ASN A 75 -16.64 1.67 -19.15
C ASN A 75 -15.28 2.33 -19.38
N LEU A 76 -15.07 3.54 -18.86
CA LEU A 76 -13.78 4.22 -18.88
C LEU A 76 -12.68 3.38 -18.23
N LEU A 77 -12.92 2.83 -17.04
CA LEU A 77 -11.96 1.99 -16.32
C LEU A 77 -11.58 0.71 -17.06
N VAL A 78 -12.55 0.07 -17.73
CA VAL A 78 -12.33 -1.19 -18.46
C VAL A 78 -11.66 -0.96 -19.83
N THR A 79 -11.81 0.22 -20.42
CA THR A 79 -11.28 0.52 -21.77
C THR A 79 -9.96 1.29 -21.77
N THR A 80 -9.57 1.91 -20.66
CA THR A 80 -8.33 2.68 -20.56
C THR A 80 -7.12 1.75 -20.39
N SER A 81 -6.03 2.00 -21.15
CA SER A 81 -4.81 1.17 -21.07
C SER A 81 -4.06 1.35 -19.75
N GLN A 82 -3.00 0.55 -19.57
CA GLN A 82 -2.14 0.60 -18.38
C GLN A 82 -1.01 1.65 -18.47
N ASP A 83 -1.00 2.50 -19.50
CA ASP A 83 0.06 3.50 -19.70
C ASP A 83 0.05 4.56 -18.59
N ILE A 84 1.25 4.99 -18.17
CA ILE A 84 1.47 5.93 -17.05
C ILE A 84 0.72 7.25 -17.26
N LYS A 85 0.61 7.74 -18.50
CA LYS A 85 -0.11 8.98 -18.83
C LYS A 85 -1.58 8.98 -18.44
N TYR A 86 -2.18 7.80 -18.25
CA TYR A 86 -3.57 7.64 -17.84
C TYR A 86 -3.74 7.42 -16.32
N ASP A 87 -2.66 7.39 -15.54
CA ASP A 87 -2.71 7.03 -14.12
C ASP A 87 -3.60 7.99 -13.31
N THR A 88 -3.43 9.30 -13.50
CA THR A 88 -4.26 10.31 -12.84
C THR A 88 -5.74 10.14 -13.15
N LEU A 89 -6.09 9.91 -14.41
CA LEU A 89 -7.48 9.69 -14.82
C LEU A 89 -8.06 8.43 -14.18
N VAL A 90 -7.34 7.32 -14.27
CA VAL A 90 -7.81 6.03 -13.74
C VAL A 90 -7.91 6.08 -12.21
N ALA A 91 -6.93 6.65 -11.51
CA ALA A 91 -6.98 6.84 -10.07
C ALA A 91 -8.19 7.70 -9.67
N THR A 92 -8.44 8.80 -10.38
CA THR A 92 -9.60 9.68 -10.15
C THR A 92 -10.93 8.95 -10.39
N ALA A 93 -11.02 8.16 -11.45
CA ALA A 93 -12.23 7.40 -11.77
C ALA A 93 -12.49 6.27 -10.75
N ILE A 94 -11.44 5.64 -10.19
CA ILE A 94 -11.59 4.69 -9.07
C ILE A 94 -12.03 5.43 -7.79
N ARG A 95 -11.49 6.64 -7.51
CA ARG A 95 -11.92 7.47 -6.36
C ARG A 95 -13.38 7.88 -6.43
N TYR A 96 -13.94 8.04 -7.63
CA TYR A 96 -15.39 8.16 -7.78
C TYR A 96 -16.12 6.92 -7.24
N LEU A 97 -15.69 5.71 -7.59
CA LEU A 97 -16.28 4.47 -7.06
C LEU A 97 -16.12 4.36 -5.54
N VAL A 98 -15.00 4.81 -4.97
CA VAL A 98 -14.81 4.93 -3.51
C VAL A 98 -15.92 5.81 -2.93
N THR A 99 -16.11 7.00 -3.51
CA THR A 99 -17.13 7.96 -3.07
C THR A 99 -18.53 7.35 -3.13
N VAL A 100 -18.87 6.62 -4.18
CA VAL A 100 -20.15 5.90 -4.31
C VAL A 100 -20.26 4.76 -3.30
N ALA A 101 -19.19 4.03 -3.00
CA ALA A 101 -19.21 2.95 -2.02
C ALA A 101 -19.44 3.44 -0.58
N GLU A 102 -18.98 4.66 -0.26
CA GLU A 102 -19.09 5.23 1.09
C GLU A 102 -20.49 5.75 1.44
N ARG A 103 -21.32 6.07 0.43
CA ARG A 103 -22.65 6.66 0.64
C ARG A 103 -23.73 5.60 0.88
N PRO A 104 -24.50 5.69 1.98
CA PRO A 104 -25.58 4.75 2.27
C PRO A 104 -26.57 4.51 1.14
N GLU A 105 -26.90 5.56 0.40
CA GLU A 105 -27.96 5.60 -0.62
C GLU A 105 -27.58 4.80 -1.87
N THR A 106 -26.29 4.64 -2.14
CA THR A 106 -25.72 3.98 -3.32
C THR A 106 -25.13 2.61 -3.01
N ARG A 107 -25.08 2.19 -1.73
CA ARG A 107 -24.63 0.85 -1.32
C ARG A 107 -25.31 -0.30 -2.06
N PRO A 108 -26.62 -0.26 -2.41
CA PRO A 108 -27.26 -1.34 -3.15
C PRO A 108 -26.57 -1.69 -4.47
N LEU A 109 -25.83 -0.75 -5.08
CA LEU A 109 -25.06 -0.98 -6.31
C LEU A 109 -23.96 -2.05 -6.13
N PHE A 110 -23.48 -2.27 -4.91
CA PHE A 110 -22.37 -3.19 -4.62
C PHE A 110 -22.81 -4.45 -3.85
N GLN A 111 -24.12 -4.68 -3.67
CA GLN A 111 -24.62 -5.84 -2.92
C GLN A 111 -24.66 -7.14 -3.73
N ASP A 112 -24.61 -7.05 -5.07
CA ASP A 112 -24.63 -8.21 -5.96
C ASP A 112 -23.23 -8.82 -6.12
N ASP A 113 -23.13 -10.13 -5.96
CA ASP A 113 -21.86 -10.86 -6.06
C ASP A 113 -21.22 -10.78 -7.43
N ASN A 114 -22.02 -10.77 -8.49
CA ASN A 114 -21.52 -10.63 -9.85
C ASN A 114 -20.88 -9.26 -10.03
N VAL A 115 -21.47 -8.21 -9.43
CA VAL A 115 -20.87 -6.87 -9.45
C VAL A 115 -19.53 -6.87 -8.70
N LEU A 116 -19.45 -7.48 -7.52
CA LEU A 116 -18.18 -7.58 -6.77
C LEU A 116 -17.12 -8.40 -7.50
N ASN A 117 -17.51 -9.50 -8.14
CA ASN A 117 -16.60 -10.31 -8.96
C ASN A 117 -16.08 -9.52 -10.15
N LEU A 118 -16.96 -8.85 -10.90
CA LEU A 118 -16.58 -8.01 -12.03
C LEU A 118 -15.71 -6.84 -11.60
N LEU A 119 -15.98 -6.25 -10.43
CA LEU A 119 -15.20 -5.14 -9.89
C LEU A 119 -13.80 -5.61 -9.50
N CYS A 120 -13.71 -6.77 -8.84
CA CYS A 120 -12.42 -7.38 -8.51
C CYS A 120 -11.61 -7.67 -9.77
N GLN A 121 -12.22 -8.35 -10.76
CA GLN A 121 -11.56 -8.81 -11.98
C GLN A 121 -11.14 -7.68 -12.92
N ASN A 122 -12.01 -6.71 -13.13
CA ASN A 122 -11.83 -5.71 -14.20
C ASN A 122 -11.33 -4.36 -13.69
N VAL A 123 -11.46 -4.07 -12.39
CA VAL A 123 -11.05 -2.78 -11.82
C VAL A 123 -9.94 -2.97 -10.80
N VAL A 124 -10.15 -3.77 -9.75
CA VAL A 124 -9.18 -3.84 -8.64
C VAL A 124 -7.89 -4.54 -9.05
N ILE A 125 -7.97 -5.77 -9.57
CA ILE A 125 -6.79 -6.57 -9.92
C ILE A 125 -5.91 -5.87 -10.97
N PRO A 126 -6.45 -5.39 -12.12
CA PRO A 126 -5.62 -4.77 -13.15
C PRO A 126 -4.91 -3.51 -12.66
N ASN A 127 -5.56 -2.73 -11.79
CA ASN A 127 -5.02 -1.47 -11.29
C ASN A 127 -4.20 -1.62 -9.99
N SER A 128 -4.11 -2.83 -9.43
CA SER A 128 -3.27 -3.14 -8.26
C SER A 128 -2.03 -3.96 -8.59
N THR A 129 -1.97 -4.55 -9.78
CA THR A 129 -0.87 -5.41 -10.22
C THR A 129 0.35 -4.57 -10.59
N LEU A 130 1.54 -4.97 -10.14
CA LEU A 130 2.80 -4.33 -10.54
C LEU A 130 3.02 -4.35 -12.06
N ARG A 131 3.27 -3.16 -12.61
CA ARG A 131 3.58 -2.93 -14.02
C ARG A 131 5.09 -2.86 -14.22
N GLU A 132 5.51 -2.88 -15.48
CA GLU A 132 6.92 -2.72 -15.86
C GLU A 132 7.50 -1.41 -15.32
N ALA A 133 6.73 -0.32 -15.32
CA ALA A 133 7.16 0.95 -14.73
C ALA A 133 7.42 0.87 -13.20
N ASP A 134 6.72 -0.02 -12.49
CA ASP A 134 6.95 -0.24 -11.06
C ASP A 134 8.20 -1.11 -10.83
N ASP A 135 8.44 -2.07 -11.74
CA ASP A 135 9.66 -2.89 -11.77
C ASP A 135 10.90 -2.01 -12.02
N GLU A 136 10.84 -1.12 -13.02
CA GLU A 136 11.88 -0.14 -13.34
C GLU A 136 12.13 0.80 -12.16
N LEU A 137 11.07 1.35 -11.54
CA LEU A 137 11.21 2.22 -10.37
C LEU A 137 11.92 1.50 -9.21
N PHE A 138 11.60 0.23 -8.98
CA PHE A 138 12.21 -0.57 -7.93
C PHE A 138 13.72 -0.80 -8.14
N GLU A 139 14.17 -0.92 -9.40
CA GLU A 139 15.57 -1.15 -9.75
C GLU A 139 16.37 0.15 -9.89
N ASP A 140 15.78 1.18 -10.51
CA ASP A 140 16.47 2.41 -10.92
C ASP A 140 16.42 3.52 -9.86
N ASP A 141 15.32 3.64 -9.11
CA ASP A 141 15.16 4.64 -8.05
C ASP A 141 14.60 4.04 -6.74
N PRO A 142 15.43 3.27 -6.00
CA PRO A 142 15.05 2.66 -4.74
C PRO A 142 14.53 3.64 -3.67
N GLU A 143 15.01 4.88 -3.67
CA GLU A 143 14.61 5.90 -2.70
C GLU A 143 13.18 6.34 -2.97
N GLU A 144 12.88 6.73 -4.21
CA GLU A 144 11.52 7.12 -4.62
C GLU A 144 10.53 5.97 -4.45
N TYR A 145 10.94 4.72 -4.75
CA TYR A 145 10.10 3.54 -4.52
C TYR A 145 9.65 3.43 -3.06
N VAL A 146 10.59 3.49 -2.11
CA VAL A 146 10.29 3.39 -0.68
C VAL A 146 9.50 4.60 -0.20
N LYS A 147 9.83 5.79 -0.70
CA LYS A 147 9.16 7.03 -0.34
C LYS A 147 7.67 7.01 -0.69
N ARG A 148 7.33 6.54 -1.90
CA ARG A 148 5.94 6.40 -2.35
C ARG A 148 5.11 5.52 -1.42
N ASP A 149 5.66 4.39 -1.01
CA ASP A 149 4.98 3.42 -0.16
C ASP A 149 4.88 3.88 1.32
N ILE A 150 5.96 4.44 1.88
CA ILE A 150 6.06 4.74 3.32
C ILE A 150 5.56 6.14 3.68
N GLU A 151 5.86 7.14 2.85
CA GLU A 151 5.48 8.53 3.10
C GLU A 151 4.08 8.86 2.56
N GLY A 152 3.48 7.94 1.79
CA GLY A 152 2.14 8.10 1.22
C GLY A 152 2.08 9.23 0.20
N SER A 153 3.16 9.46 -0.56
CA SER A 153 3.15 10.35 -1.73
C SER A 153 2.49 9.71 -2.95
N ASP A 154 1.94 8.50 -2.80
CA ASP A 154 1.27 7.68 -3.80
C ASP A 154 -0.23 7.99 -4.01
N ILE A 155 -0.71 9.15 -3.53
CA ILE A 155 -2.14 9.55 -3.50
C ILE A 155 -2.80 9.43 -4.89
N ASP A 156 -2.05 9.67 -5.96
CA ASP A 156 -2.55 9.64 -7.35
C ASP A 156 -2.18 8.39 -8.14
N THR A 157 -1.74 7.33 -7.46
CA THR A 157 -1.47 6.05 -8.13
C THR A 157 -2.73 5.20 -8.26
N ARG A 158 -2.80 4.41 -9.34
CA ARG A 158 -3.87 3.43 -9.56
C ARG A 158 -3.96 2.42 -8.43
N ARG A 159 -2.80 1.93 -7.97
CA ARG A 159 -2.68 0.93 -6.90
C ARG A 159 -3.23 1.46 -5.59
N ARG A 160 -2.97 2.73 -5.27
CA ARG A 160 -3.53 3.38 -4.09
C ARG A 160 -5.05 3.53 -4.17
N ALA A 161 -5.56 4.06 -5.29
CA ALA A 161 -6.99 4.24 -5.47
C ALA A 161 -7.76 2.90 -5.39
N ALA A 162 -7.21 1.82 -5.98
CA ALA A 162 -7.78 0.49 -5.89
C ALA A 162 -7.80 -0.06 -4.45
N CYS A 163 -6.75 0.20 -3.66
CA CYS A 163 -6.71 -0.13 -2.23
C CYS A 163 -7.80 0.61 -1.45
N ASP A 164 -7.93 1.92 -1.66
CA ASP A 164 -8.94 2.74 -1.00
C ASP A 164 -10.36 2.25 -1.34
N LEU A 165 -10.59 1.77 -2.58
CA LEU A 165 -11.87 1.17 -2.99
C LEU A 165 -12.17 -0.13 -2.23
N VAL A 166 -11.19 -1.03 -2.11
CA VAL A 166 -11.33 -2.27 -1.33
C VAL A 166 -11.66 -1.93 0.13
N GLN A 167 -10.94 -0.98 0.73
CA GLN A 167 -11.16 -0.54 2.10
C GLN A 167 -12.55 0.09 2.29
N ALA A 168 -13.01 0.92 1.35
CA ALA A 168 -14.34 1.53 1.40
C ALA A 168 -15.45 0.47 1.35
N LEU A 169 -15.36 -0.52 0.46
CA LEU A 169 -16.31 -1.63 0.39
C LEU A 169 -16.30 -2.49 1.66
N CYS A 170 -15.12 -2.71 2.24
CA CYS A 170 -14.93 -3.42 3.50
C CYS A 170 -15.62 -2.74 4.71
N LYS A 171 -15.98 -1.46 4.65
CA LYS A 171 -16.68 -0.77 5.75
C LYS A 171 -18.13 -1.23 5.93
N PHE A 172 -18.77 -1.77 4.89
CA PHE A 172 -20.22 -2.04 4.91
C PHE A 172 -20.60 -3.51 4.76
N GLN A 173 -19.85 -4.28 3.97
CA GLN A 173 -20.14 -5.69 3.68
C GLN A 173 -18.88 -6.54 3.78
N GLU A 174 -18.17 -6.35 4.87
CA GLU A 174 -16.86 -6.96 5.14
C GLU A 174 -16.82 -8.46 4.91
N THR A 175 -17.71 -9.23 5.55
CA THR A 175 -17.75 -10.69 5.44
C THR A 175 -17.85 -11.11 3.98
N ARG A 176 -18.75 -10.48 3.22
CA ARG A 176 -18.98 -10.82 1.83
C ARG A 176 -17.79 -10.48 0.96
N LEU A 177 -17.19 -9.31 1.16
CA LEU A 177 -16.01 -8.90 0.40
C LEU A 177 -14.84 -9.86 0.66
N ILE A 178 -14.61 -10.23 1.92
CA ILE A 178 -13.55 -11.16 2.30
C ILE A 178 -13.79 -12.55 1.70
N GLU A 179 -15.03 -13.02 1.62
CA GLU A 179 -15.37 -14.28 0.94
C GLU A 179 -15.04 -14.22 -0.56
N VAL A 180 -15.51 -13.19 -1.27
CA VAL A 180 -15.31 -13.05 -2.72
C VAL A 180 -13.84 -12.83 -3.05
N PHE A 181 -13.20 -11.83 -2.45
CA PHE A 181 -11.80 -11.50 -2.71
C PHE A 181 -10.85 -12.58 -2.17
N GLY A 182 -11.24 -13.28 -1.10
CA GLY A 182 -10.51 -14.43 -0.57
C GLY A 182 -10.37 -15.56 -1.58
N GLN A 183 -11.38 -15.80 -2.44
CA GLN A 183 -11.28 -16.79 -3.52
C GLN A 183 -10.25 -16.38 -4.57
N PHE A 184 -10.22 -15.10 -4.97
CA PHE A 184 -9.20 -14.59 -5.88
C PHE A 184 -7.78 -14.71 -5.30
N ILE A 185 -7.61 -14.31 -4.03
CA ILE A 185 -6.33 -14.43 -3.32
C ILE A 185 -5.89 -15.89 -3.22
N GLY A 186 -6.80 -16.80 -2.85
CA GLY A 186 -6.53 -18.23 -2.81
C GLY A 186 -6.01 -18.75 -4.16
N GLY A 187 -6.74 -18.47 -5.25
CA GLY A 187 -6.35 -18.90 -6.59
C GLY A 187 -5.02 -18.27 -7.09
N MET A 188 -4.75 -17.02 -6.73
CA MET A 188 -3.46 -16.37 -7.04
C MET A 188 -2.30 -17.00 -6.28
N LEU A 189 -2.49 -17.31 -5.00
CA LEU A 189 -1.49 -18.01 -4.18
C LEU A 189 -1.26 -19.45 -4.65
N GLU A 190 -2.29 -20.14 -5.13
CA GLU A 190 -2.15 -21.48 -5.72
C GLU A 190 -1.32 -21.45 -7.01
N LYS A 191 -1.59 -20.49 -7.91
CA LYS A 191 -0.78 -20.29 -9.12
C LYS A 191 0.67 -19.97 -8.78
N TYR A 192 0.91 -19.11 -7.79
CA TYR A 192 2.25 -18.85 -7.28
C TYR A 192 2.96 -20.12 -6.78
N ARG A 193 2.29 -20.96 -5.99
CA ARG A 193 2.87 -22.22 -5.50
C ARG A 193 3.16 -23.21 -6.63
N ALA A 194 2.41 -23.16 -7.72
CA ALA A 194 2.63 -24.02 -8.88
C ALA A 194 3.87 -23.61 -9.68
N ASP A 195 4.13 -22.30 -9.84
CA ASP A 195 5.34 -21.77 -10.48
C ASP A 195 5.71 -20.39 -9.90
N ALA A 196 6.57 -20.40 -8.88
CA ALA A 196 6.93 -19.20 -8.16
C ALA A 196 7.74 -18.21 -9.00
N ALA A 197 8.55 -18.71 -9.95
CA ALA A 197 9.40 -17.88 -10.80
C ALA A 197 8.58 -17.07 -11.81
N VAL A 198 7.48 -17.64 -12.30
CA VAL A 198 6.59 -16.97 -13.26
C VAL A 198 5.52 -16.11 -12.56
N HIS A 199 5.00 -16.58 -11.42
CA HIS A 199 3.79 -16.01 -10.81
C HIS A 199 4.04 -15.19 -9.54
N TRP A 200 5.26 -14.71 -9.32
CA TRP A 200 5.59 -13.87 -8.15
C TRP A 200 4.74 -12.58 -8.06
N LYS A 201 4.36 -11.96 -9.19
CA LYS A 201 3.45 -10.78 -9.18
C LYS A 201 2.07 -11.10 -8.59
N LEU A 202 1.58 -12.34 -8.76
CA LEU A 202 0.32 -12.77 -8.14
C LEU A 202 0.47 -12.89 -6.62
N LYS A 203 1.66 -13.22 -6.14
CA LYS A 203 1.97 -13.27 -4.71
C LYS A 203 2.03 -11.87 -4.08
N ASP A 204 2.75 -10.93 -4.70
CA ASP A 204 2.74 -9.51 -4.31
C ASP A 204 1.28 -8.99 -4.23
N LEU A 205 0.52 -9.18 -5.31
CA LEU A 205 -0.88 -8.74 -5.36
C LEU A 205 -1.74 -9.37 -4.26
N SER A 206 -1.52 -10.66 -3.97
CA SER A 206 -2.22 -11.37 -2.90
C SER A 206 -1.92 -10.77 -1.52
N ILE A 207 -0.65 -10.47 -1.24
CA ILE A 207 -0.23 -9.84 0.02
C ILE A 207 -0.85 -8.45 0.13
N PHE A 208 -0.83 -7.68 -0.96
CA PHE A 208 -1.39 -6.34 -1.03
C PHE A 208 -2.90 -6.31 -0.76
N LEU A 209 -3.68 -7.11 -1.49
CA LEU A 209 -5.14 -7.16 -1.33
C LEU A 209 -5.56 -7.74 0.03
N TYR A 210 -4.86 -8.77 0.51
CA TYR A 210 -5.11 -9.30 1.85
C TYR A 210 -4.89 -8.21 2.91
N SER A 211 -3.80 -7.44 2.78
CA SER A 211 -3.49 -6.33 3.69
C SER A 211 -4.57 -5.23 3.61
N ALA A 212 -5.03 -4.88 2.41
CA ALA A 212 -6.07 -3.88 2.19
C ALA A 212 -7.39 -4.27 2.89
N MET A 213 -7.81 -5.54 2.79
CA MET A 213 -9.03 -6.02 3.47
C MET A 213 -8.86 -6.16 4.98
N ALA A 214 -7.64 -6.50 5.42
CA ALA A 214 -7.35 -6.74 6.81
C ALA A 214 -7.32 -5.46 7.65
N ILE A 215 -6.88 -4.34 7.10
CA ILE A 215 -6.70 -3.08 7.83
C ILE A 215 -8.04 -2.35 7.98
N LYS A 216 -8.42 -2.05 9.23
CA LYS A 216 -9.60 -1.23 9.56
C LYS A 216 -9.25 0.17 10.02
N GLY A 217 -8.04 0.35 10.54
CA GLY A 217 -7.51 1.62 10.96
C GLY A 217 -6.00 1.53 11.15
N SER A 218 -5.29 2.52 10.62
CA SER A 218 -3.83 2.58 10.70
C SER A 218 -3.36 4.01 10.93
N THR A 219 -2.20 4.17 11.58
CA THR A 219 -1.50 5.46 11.70
C THR A 219 -0.03 5.29 11.36
N ARG A 220 0.64 6.36 10.89
CA ARG A 220 2.08 6.30 10.59
C ARG A 220 2.92 5.87 11.80
N GLN A 221 2.56 6.35 12.99
CA GLN A 221 3.31 6.07 14.21
C GLN A 221 3.05 4.65 14.74
N HIS A 222 1.79 4.25 14.83
CA HIS A 222 1.42 2.98 15.47
C HIS A 222 1.29 1.82 14.48
N GLY A 223 1.35 2.05 13.16
CA GLY A 223 1.06 1.00 12.18
C GLY A 223 -0.44 0.68 12.18
N THR A 224 -0.80 -0.58 11.90
CA THR A 224 -2.19 -1.03 12.03
C THR A 224 -2.62 -1.02 13.49
N VAL A 225 -3.75 -0.36 13.75
CA VAL A 225 -4.36 -0.17 15.08
C VAL A 225 -5.55 -1.12 15.26
N SER A 226 -6.30 -1.36 14.18
CA SER A 226 -7.41 -2.30 14.16
C SER A 226 -7.41 -3.13 12.90
N ILE A 227 -7.76 -4.40 13.05
CA ILE A 227 -7.87 -5.38 11.96
C ILE A 227 -9.28 -5.95 11.87
N SER A 228 -9.60 -6.50 10.71
CA SER A 228 -10.78 -7.32 10.49
C SER A 228 -10.80 -8.53 11.44
N PRO A 229 -11.93 -8.87 12.07
CA PRO A 229 -12.07 -10.10 12.85
C PRO A 229 -12.21 -11.35 11.96
N HIS A 230 -12.38 -11.18 10.64
CA HIS A 230 -12.58 -12.27 9.68
C HIS A 230 -11.29 -12.74 9.03
N VAL A 231 -10.14 -12.15 9.38
CA VAL A 231 -8.83 -12.51 8.86
C VAL A 231 -7.92 -12.94 10.01
N ASN A 232 -6.92 -13.77 9.70
CA ASN A 232 -5.92 -14.19 10.67
C ASN A 232 -4.53 -13.75 10.20
N ILE A 233 -4.08 -12.62 10.76
CA ILE A 233 -2.81 -11.97 10.39
C ILE A 233 -1.60 -12.87 10.66
N GLU A 234 -1.57 -13.54 11.82
CA GLU A 234 -0.47 -14.43 12.20
C GLU A 234 -0.44 -15.68 11.31
N LYS A 235 -1.61 -16.30 11.05
CA LYS A 235 -1.68 -17.45 10.16
C LYS A 235 -1.22 -17.09 8.74
N PHE A 236 -1.66 -15.96 8.21
CA PHE A 236 -1.22 -15.51 6.89
C PHE A 236 0.29 -15.20 6.89
N PHE A 237 0.82 -14.63 7.97
CA PHE A 237 2.26 -14.43 8.13
C PHE A 237 3.04 -15.74 8.03
N GLU A 238 2.68 -16.76 8.83
CA GLU A 238 3.37 -18.05 8.81
C GLU A 238 3.19 -18.80 7.47
N ASP A 239 1.97 -18.83 6.92
CA ASP A 239 1.65 -19.63 5.73
C ASP A 239 2.19 -19.00 4.43
N ASN A 240 2.33 -17.67 4.39
CA ASN A 240 2.53 -16.92 3.15
C ASN A 240 3.66 -15.89 3.16
N ILE A 241 4.18 -15.46 4.31
CA ILE A 241 5.16 -14.37 4.38
C ILE A 241 6.55 -14.88 4.80
N VAL A 242 6.63 -15.72 5.83
CA VAL A 242 7.91 -16.15 6.43
C VAL A 242 8.86 -16.77 5.40
N ASN A 243 8.35 -17.59 4.48
CA ASN A 243 9.17 -18.29 3.49
C ASN A 243 9.93 -17.32 2.57
N GLU A 244 9.38 -16.13 2.28
CA GLU A 244 10.03 -15.15 1.42
C GLU A 244 11.25 -14.51 2.12
N LEU A 245 11.24 -14.45 3.46
CA LEU A 245 12.39 -13.97 4.24
C LEU A 245 13.51 -15.01 4.38
N VAL A 246 13.18 -16.29 4.20
CA VAL A 246 14.16 -17.40 4.21
C VAL A 246 14.77 -17.60 2.83
N ASN A 247 14.02 -17.32 1.77
CA ASN A 247 14.43 -17.52 0.39
C ASN A 247 15.67 -16.69 0.01
N ASP A 248 16.74 -17.38 -0.38
CA ASP A 248 18.02 -16.80 -0.80
C ASP A 248 18.11 -16.54 -2.31
N THR A 249 17.03 -16.79 -3.06
CA THR A 249 16.99 -16.52 -4.49
C THR A 249 17.10 -15.01 -4.74
N GLU A 250 17.98 -14.62 -5.65
CA GLU A 250 18.14 -13.24 -6.11
C GLU A 250 17.40 -13.02 -7.44
N GLY A 251 16.99 -11.78 -7.68
CA GLY A 251 16.24 -11.36 -8.86
C GLY A 251 15.11 -10.41 -8.46
N LEU A 252 14.56 -9.71 -9.45
CA LEU A 252 13.50 -8.71 -9.25
C LEU A 252 12.34 -9.25 -8.40
N GLY A 253 11.70 -10.33 -8.86
CA GLY A 253 10.55 -10.93 -8.18
C GLY A 253 10.83 -11.35 -6.73
N PRO A 254 11.85 -12.19 -6.46
CA PRO A 254 12.24 -12.53 -5.10
C PRO A 254 12.56 -11.31 -4.22
N ASN A 255 13.19 -10.26 -4.78
CA ASN A 255 13.53 -9.06 -4.02
C ASN A 255 12.30 -8.21 -3.69
N ILE A 256 11.33 -8.10 -4.60
CA ILE A 256 10.03 -7.47 -4.30
C ILE A 256 9.30 -8.27 -3.22
N LEU A 257 9.26 -9.60 -3.30
CA LEU A 257 8.60 -10.43 -2.29
C LEU A 257 9.27 -10.35 -0.90
N LYS A 258 10.60 -10.22 -0.84
CA LYS A 258 11.33 -9.92 0.41
C LYS A 258 10.90 -8.55 0.96
N ALA A 259 10.83 -7.52 0.11
CA ALA A 259 10.37 -6.19 0.51
C ALA A 259 8.92 -6.22 1.02
N ASP A 260 8.03 -6.92 0.34
CA ASP A 260 6.63 -7.14 0.77
C ASP A 260 6.55 -7.84 2.12
N ALA A 261 7.38 -8.84 2.36
CA ALA A 261 7.39 -9.57 3.61
C ALA A 261 7.84 -8.69 4.80
N LEU A 262 8.86 -7.86 4.58
CA LEU A 262 9.34 -6.88 5.56
C LEU A 262 8.28 -5.78 5.80
N ARG A 263 7.63 -5.30 4.73
CA ARG A 263 6.51 -4.36 4.80
C ARG A 263 5.33 -4.96 5.57
N TYR A 264 5.00 -6.23 5.37
CA TYR A 264 3.94 -6.92 6.11
C TYR A 264 4.23 -6.97 7.62
N ILE A 265 5.45 -7.36 8.02
CA ILE A 265 5.87 -7.32 9.43
C ILE A 265 5.73 -5.91 9.97
N THR A 266 6.25 -4.92 9.23
CA THR A 266 6.15 -3.52 9.62
C THR A 266 4.70 -3.14 9.86
N THR A 267 3.82 -3.33 8.89
CA THR A 267 2.40 -2.94 8.95
C THR A 267 1.66 -3.61 10.11
N PHE A 268 1.85 -4.92 10.30
CA PHE A 268 1.09 -5.71 11.25
C PHE A 268 1.79 -6.03 12.57
N ARG A 269 2.91 -5.37 12.89
CA ARG A 269 3.73 -5.63 14.09
C ARG A 269 2.98 -5.70 15.43
N ASN A 270 1.88 -4.97 15.60
CA ASN A 270 1.07 -5.02 16.84
C ASN A 270 0.04 -6.17 16.86
N HIS A 271 -0.15 -6.86 15.73
CA HIS A 271 -1.13 -7.92 15.54
C HIS A 271 -0.48 -9.29 15.30
N ILE A 272 0.85 -9.37 15.32
CA ILE A 272 1.62 -10.62 15.33
C ILE A 272 2.20 -10.77 16.74
N PRO A 273 2.10 -11.95 17.38
CA PRO A 273 2.66 -12.15 18.70
C PRO A 273 4.16 -11.81 18.76
N ILE A 274 4.58 -11.12 19.82
CA ILE A 274 5.96 -10.66 20.00
C ILE A 274 6.94 -11.83 19.92
N GLY A 275 6.62 -12.98 20.51
CA GLY A 275 7.45 -14.19 20.44
C GLY A 275 7.65 -14.69 19.01
N THR A 276 6.61 -14.62 18.19
CA THR A 276 6.65 -14.97 16.76
C THR A 276 7.61 -14.05 16.01
N ILE A 277 7.51 -12.73 16.18
CA ILE A 277 8.45 -11.77 15.57
C ILE A 277 9.87 -11.94 16.13
N ALA A 278 10.02 -12.13 17.44
CA ALA A 278 11.31 -12.33 18.12
C ALA A 278 12.10 -13.50 17.50
N ASN A 279 11.41 -14.61 17.22
CA ASN A 279 12.03 -15.79 16.60
C ASN A 279 12.40 -15.58 15.12
N ARG A 280 11.96 -14.49 14.48
CA ARG A 280 12.23 -14.15 13.08
C ARG A 280 13.19 -12.95 12.93
N LEU A 281 13.57 -12.30 14.03
CA LEU A 281 14.51 -11.19 14.02
C LEU A 281 15.82 -11.47 13.26
N PRO A 282 16.47 -12.64 13.39
CA PRO A 282 17.65 -12.96 12.61
C PRO A 282 17.43 -12.88 11.09
N LEU A 283 16.23 -13.20 10.60
CA LEU A 283 15.89 -13.08 9.18
C LEU A 283 15.79 -11.62 8.75
N VAL A 284 15.19 -10.74 9.58
CA VAL A 284 15.15 -9.29 9.31
C VAL A 284 16.57 -8.72 9.26
N ILE A 285 17.44 -9.12 10.20
CA ILE A 285 18.83 -8.66 10.26
C ILE A 285 19.62 -9.09 9.03
N LYS A 286 19.44 -10.34 8.57
CA LYS A 286 20.08 -10.86 7.35
C LYS A 286 19.83 -9.95 6.14
N HIS A 287 18.61 -9.42 6.00
CA HIS A 287 18.22 -8.58 4.86
C HIS A 287 18.78 -7.15 4.89
N LEU A 288 19.35 -6.70 6.00
CA LEU A 288 20.05 -5.39 6.08
C LEU A 288 21.27 -5.32 5.14
N VAL A 289 21.83 -6.46 4.74
CA VAL A 289 22.96 -6.55 3.80
C VAL A 289 22.59 -7.22 2.47
N SER A 290 21.30 -7.21 2.13
CA SER A 290 20.82 -7.63 0.80
C SER A 290 21.54 -6.87 -0.31
N SER A 291 21.76 -7.48 -1.47
CA SER A 291 22.27 -6.81 -2.68
C SER A 291 21.34 -5.68 -3.15
N ASN A 292 20.03 -5.83 -2.94
CA ASN A 292 19.03 -4.86 -3.37
C ASN A 292 18.81 -3.76 -2.32
N ALA A 293 18.89 -2.49 -2.74
CA ALA A 293 18.78 -1.33 -1.86
C ALA A 293 17.39 -1.18 -1.22
N VAL A 294 16.31 -1.46 -1.95
CA VAL A 294 14.94 -1.42 -1.43
C VAL A 294 14.77 -2.41 -0.27
N VAL A 295 15.22 -3.66 -0.44
CA VAL A 295 15.17 -4.69 0.60
C VAL A 295 15.93 -4.26 1.86
N ARG A 296 17.14 -3.69 1.71
CA ARG A 296 17.92 -3.16 2.86
C ARG A 296 17.17 -2.05 3.59
N THR A 297 16.52 -1.16 2.83
CA THR A 297 15.74 -0.06 3.38
C THR A 297 14.52 -0.56 4.16
N TYR A 298 13.72 -1.47 3.59
CA TYR A 298 12.58 -2.06 4.31
C TYR A 298 13.01 -2.86 5.54
N ALA A 299 14.15 -3.55 5.49
CA ALA A 299 14.69 -4.27 6.65
C ALA A 299 15.02 -3.29 7.79
N SER A 300 15.61 -2.15 7.44
CA SER A 300 15.92 -1.06 8.38
C SER A 300 14.65 -0.44 8.95
N ILE A 301 13.68 -0.09 8.12
CA ILE A 301 12.37 0.43 8.56
C ILE A 301 11.68 -0.55 9.50
N THR A 302 11.65 -1.84 9.14
CA THR A 302 11.05 -2.89 9.97
C THR A 302 11.71 -2.90 11.35
N LEU A 303 13.04 -2.93 11.39
CA LEU A 303 13.79 -2.95 12.63
C LEU A 303 13.58 -1.69 13.47
N GLU A 304 13.59 -0.51 12.86
CA GLU A 304 13.28 0.78 13.50
C GLU A 304 11.91 0.76 14.18
N LYS A 305 10.89 0.24 13.50
CA LYS A 305 9.54 0.12 14.03
C LYS A 305 9.42 -0.91 15.14
N LEU A 306 10.13 -2.03 15.06
CA LEU A 306 10.16 -3.03 16.13
C LEU A 306 10.83 -2.48 17.41
N LEU A 307 11.95 -1.76 17.27
CA LEU A 307 12.68 -1.14 18.39
C LEU A 307 11.85 -0.06 19.11
N THR A 308 10.92 0.58 18.40
CA THR A 308 10.08 1.68 18.93
C THR A 308 8.67 1.25 19.30
N MET A 309 8.31 -0.02 19.06
CA MET A 309 7.00 -0.58 19.36
C MET A 309 6.70 -0.49 20.86
N ARG A 310 5.50 -0.05 21.23
CA ARG A 310 5.08 0.13 22.63
C ARG A 310 4.30 -1.07 23.13
N ASP A 311 4.51 -1.41 24.39
CA ASP A 311 3.75 -2.46 25.05
C ASP A 311 2.27 -1.99 25.19
N PRO A 312 1.29 -2.74 24.64
CA PRO A 312 -0.12 -2.36 24.72
C PRO A 312 -0.63 -2.25 26.18
N LEU A 313 -0.07 -3.05 27.09
CA LEU A 313 -0.42 -3.04 28.51
C LEU A 313 0.38 -1.99 29.29
N GLN A 314 1.56 -1.62 28.78
CA GLN A 314 2.46 -0.65 29.43
C GLN A 314 3.00 0.38 28.41
N PRO A 315 2.20 1.38 27.97
CA PRO A 315 2.55 2.25 26.84
C PRO A 315 3.85 3.06 26.97
N LYS A 316 4.33 3.25 28.21
CA LYS A 316 5.61 3.93 28.48
C LYS A 316 6.82 3.04 28.22
N GLN A 317 6.63 1.72 28.17
CA GLN A 317 7.68 0.76 27.90
C GLN A 317 7.64 0.30 26.44
N THR A 318 8.78 -0.15 25.95
CA THR A 318 8.85 -0.85 24.67
C THR A 318 8.26 -2.26 24.82
N ALA A 319 7.61 -2.73 23.75
CA ALA A 319 7.05 -4.07 23.66
C ALA A 319 8.17 -5.11 23.68
N PHE A 320 9.22 -4.90 22.88
CA PHE A 320 10.45 -5.65 22.98
C PHE A 320 11.28 -5.18 24.17
N LYS A 321 11.97 -6.12 24.81
CA LYS A 321 12.91 -5.86 25.89
C LYS A 321 14.35 -6.09 25.41
N SER A 322 15.32 -5.44 26.07
CA SER A 322 16.73 -5.45 25.65
C SER A 322 17.30 -6.86 25.55
N GLU A 323 16.86 -7.76 26.44
CA GLU A 323 17.28 -9.15 26.56
C GLU A 323 17.01 -9.96 25.26
N GLN A 324 16.02 -9.55 24.45
CA GLN A 324 15.72 -10.20 23.17
C GLN A 324 16.67 -9.78 22.05
N PHE A 325 17.32 -8.62 22.17
CA PHE A 325 18.25 -8.08 21.18
C PHE A 325 19.71 -8.27 21.57
N GLU A 326 20.00 -8.39 22.87
CA GLU A 326 21.35 -8.56 23.43
C GLU A 326 22.17 -9.64 22.74
N PRO A 327 21.65 -10.85 22.45
CA PRO A 327 22.42 -11.89 21.76
C PRO A 327 22.82 -11.53 20.32
N LEU A 328 22.09 -10.61 19.69
CA LEU A 328 22.25 -10.22 18.29
C LEU A 328 22.91 -8.84 18.14
N LEU A 329 23.17 -8.13 19.25
CA LEU A 329 23.52 -6.70 19.22
C LEU A 329 24.83 -6.44 18.49
N GLY A 330 25.86 -7.27 18.71
CA GLY A 330 27.15 -7.14 18.05
C GLY A 330 27.04 -7.31 16.54
N ASP A 331 26.41 -8.40 16.10
CA ASP A 331 26.19 -8.69 14.68
C ASP A 331 25.32 -7.62 14.02
N LEU A 332 24.28 -7.15 14.73
CA LEU A 332 23.37 -6.14 14.22
C LEU A 332 24.08 -4.80 13.99
N ILE A 333 24.90 -4.33 14.93
CA ILE A 333 25.68 -3.09 14.77
C ILE A 333 26.62 -3.23 13.58
N GLN A 334 27.38 -4.33 13.49
CA GLN A 334 28.29 -4.55 12.36
C GLN A 334 27.55 -4.58 11.02
N THR A 335 26.40 -5.24 10.98
CA THR A 335 25.56 -5.38 9.78
C THR A 335 25.00 -4.03 9.33
N LEU A 336 24.50 -3.19 10.27
CA LEU A 336 23.99 -1.86 9.96
C LEU A 336 25.08 -0.93 9.39
N PHE A 337 26.28 -0.93 9.98
CA PHE A 337 27.37 -0.12 9.43
C PHE A 337 27.85 -0.67 8.09
N LYS A 338 27.92 -1.99 7.91
CA LYS A 338 28.21 -2.59 6.60
C LYS A 338 27.18 -2.17 5.56
N ALA A 339 25.89 -2.11 5.91
CA ALA A 339 24.83 -1.69 5.01
C ALA A 339 25.02 -0.23 4.52
N LEU A 340 25.48 0.69 5.37
CA LEU A 340 25.82 2.08 4.99
C LEU A 340 27.00 2.17 4.00
N ASP A 341 27.85 1.15 3.97
CA ASP A 341 29.00 1.07 3.06
C ASP A 341 28.63 0.41 1.72
N MET A 342 27.42 -0.14 1.59
CA MET A 342 26.95 -0.73 0.34
C MET A 342 26.50 0.35 -0.66
N THR A 343 26.77 0.10 -1.94
CA THR A 343 26.36 0.97 -3.04
C THR A 343 24.84 1.18 -3.03
N GLY A 344 24.41 2.43 -3.21
CA GLY A 344 23.00 2.81 -3.10
C GLY A 344 22.47 2.91 -1.66
N SER A 345 23.36 2.95 -0.65
CA SER A 345 22.95 3.10 0.75
C SER A 345 23.77 4.09 1.57
N HIS A 346 24.69 4.82 0.93
CA HIS A 346 25.51 5.83 1.60
C HIS A 346 24.69 6.96 2.25
N GLU A 347 23.59 7.35 1.61
CA GLU A 347 22.69 8.42 2.08
C GLU A 347 21.36 7.88 2.65
N ASN A 348 21.29 6.56 2.91
CA ASN A 348 20.04 5.95 3.36
C ASN A 348 19.71 6.35 4.80
N GLU A 349 18.77 7.29 4.93
CA GLU A 349 18.35 7.82 6.23
C GLU A 349 17.67 6.78 7.13
N HIS A 350 17.06 5.74 6.57
CA HIS A 350 16.40 4.69 7.36
C HIS A 350 17.40 3.81 8.09
N ILE A 351 18.55 3.50 7.48
CA ILE A 351 19.63 2.78 8.16
C ILE A 351 20.15 3.63 9.33
N MET A 352 20.40 4.93 9.11
CA MET A 352 20.88 5.82 10.17
C MET A 352 19.87 5.99 11.31
N LYS A 353 18.57 6.15 10.98
CA LYS A 353 17.48 6.17 11.97
C LYS A 353 17.46 4.88 12.80
N THR A 354 17.68 3.73 12.16
CA THR A 354 17.74 2.43 12.84
C THR A 354 18.91 2.33 13.81
N ILE A 355 20.11 2.77 13.39
CA ILE A 355 21.30 2.85 14.26
C ILE A 355 21.00 3.72 15.49
N MET A 356 20.44 4.91 15.29
CA MET A 356 20.07 5.82 16.38
C MET A 356 19.04 5.20 17.34
N ARG A 357 18.01 4.51 16.81
CA ARG A 357 17.00 3.81 17.63
C ARG A 357 17.60 2.65 18.41
N LEU A 358 18.51 1.89 17.80
CA LEU A 358 19.18 0.77 18.46
C LEU A 358 20.00 1.23 19.66
N PHE A 359 20.73 2.35 19.52
CA PHE A 359 21.47 2.95 20.63
C PHE A 359 20.56 3.59 21.68
N SER A 360 19.40 4.11 21.30
CA SER A 360 18.42 4.61 22.27
C SER A 360 17.74 3.47 23.04
N PHE A 361 17.58 2.31 22.40
CA PHE A 361 16.90 1.13 22.93
C PHE A 361 17.81 0.30 23.85
N SER A 362 19.09 0.18 23.50
CA SER A 362 20.04 -0.62 24.28
C SER A 362 20.50 0.19 25.51
N LYS A 363 20.54 -0.43 26.69
CA LYS A 363 21.01 0.25 27.91
C LYS A 363 22.49 0.66 27.75
N SER A 364 22.90 1.76 28.37
CA SER A 364 24.21 2.41 28.18
C SER A 364 25.43 1.48 28.35
N ALA A 365 25.35 0.48 29.24
CA ALA A 365 26.44 -0.45 29.51
C ALA A 365 26.81 -1.35 28.31
N LEU A 366 25.81 -1.79 27.52
CA LEU A 366 26.00 -2.66 26.36
C LEU A 366 26.46 -1.92 25.11
N ILE A 367 26.22 -0.60 25.05
CA ILE A 367 26.67 0.26 23.96
C ILE A 367 28.11 0.70 24.17
N ALA A 368 28.51 0.92 25.43
CA ALA A 368 29.84 1.41 25.79
C ALA A 368 30.98 0.57 25.18
N GLN A 369 30.80 -0.75 25.06
CA GLN A 369 31.76 -1.66 24.41
C GLN A 369 31.90 -1.46 22.89
N PHE A 370 30.89 -0.89 22.23
CA PHE A 370 30.90 -0.65 20.78
C PHE A 370 31.21 0.81 20.42
N LEU A 371 31.13 1.75 21.38
CA LEU A 371 31.45 3.17 21.15
C LEU A 371 32.81 3.41 20.47
N PRO A 372 33.91 2.71 20.82
CA PRO A 372 35.20 2.90 20.15
C PRO A 372 35.20 2.57 18.65
N VAL A 373 34.27 1.73 18.19
CA VAL A 373 34.13 1.33 16.78
C VAL A 373 33.10 2.22 16.07
N VAL A 374 32.02 2.53 16.77
CA VAL A 374 30.86 3.27 16.26
C VAL A 374 31.18 4.74 16.05
N VAL A 375 31.80 5.40 17.04
CA VAL A 375 32.03 6.85 17.00
C VAL A 375 32.94 7.24 15.82
N PRO A 376 34.10 6.60 15.58
CA PRO A 376 34.93 6.93 14.43
C PRO A 376 34.22 6.75 13.09
N ARG A 377 33.43 5.68 12.93
CA ARG A 377 32.67 5.43 11.70
C ARG A 377 31.59 6.47 11.45
N LEU A 378 30.89 6.91 12.51
CA LEU A 378 29.92 8.00 12.39
C LEU A 378 30.60 9.32 12.03
N THR A 379 31.76 9.62 12.63
CA THR A 379 32.54 10.82 12.29
C THR A 379 33.00 10.79 10.83
N GLU A 380 33.54 9.67 10.34
CA GLU A 380 33.95 9.51 8.94
C GLU A 380 32.80 9.71 7.95
N LYS A 381 31.59 9.25 8.29
CA LYS A 381 30.41 9.41 7.43
C LYS A 381 29.82 10.81 7.46
N LEU A 382 29.96 11.55 8.56
CA LEU A 382 29.39 12.89 8.72
C LEU A 382 30.30 14.02 8.25
N GLY A 383 31.62 13.76 8.11
CA GLY A 383 32.62 14.77 7.74
C GLY A 383 33.10 15.58 8.93
#